data_AF-A0AAE1X508-F1
#
_entry.id   AF-A0AAE1X508-F1
#
_cell.length_a   1.000
_cell.length_b   1.000
_cell.length_c   1.000
_cell.angle_alpha   90.00
_cell.angle_beta   90.00
_cell.angle_gamma   90.00
#
_symmetry.space_group_name_H-M   'P 1'
#
loop_
_entity.id
_entity.type
_entity.pdbx_description
1 polymer ?
#
loop_
_entity_poly.entity_id
_entity_poly.type
_entity_poly.pdbx_seq_one_letter_code
_entity_poly.pdbx_strand_id
1 'polypeptide(L)'
;MTDTTKDDDEEKLPHIYPPAFEYLLSAIFVEADTPSGRYGTRSISAVALKTSGAVSLYERSLEDNVWKEKTINYYIERERR
;
A
#
# COMPACT_ATOMS: atom_id res chain seq x y z
N MET A 1 6.83 17.42 -16.79
CA MET A 1 5.50 16.79 -16.73
C MET A 1 4.52 17.78 -17.33
N THR A 2 3.93 17.47 -18.49
CA THR A 2 3.13 18.39 -19.33
C THR A 2 1.66 18.01 -19.42
N ASP A 3 1.22 17.11 -18.54
CA ASP A 3 -0.18 16.72 -18.46
C ASP A 3 -0.97 17.77 -17.65
N THR A 4 -2.02 18.30 -18.26
CA THR A 4 -2.91 19.32 -17.69
C THR A 4 -4.35 18.83 -17.56
N THR A 5 -4.58 17.53 -17.70
CA THR A 5 -5.90 16.91 -17.68
C THR A 5 -6.55 17.13 -16.31
N LYS A 6 -7.80 17.59 -16.30
CA LYS A 6 -8.58 17.86 -15.09
C LYS A 6 -9.53 16.70 -14.78
N ASP A 7 -10.00 16.64 -13.54
CA ASP A 7 -11.05 15.72 -13.08
C ASP A 7 -12.35 15.84 -13.88
N ASP A 8 -12.65 17.03 -14.42
CA ASP A 8 -13.77 17.26 -15.34
C ASP A 8 -13.65 16.50 -16.68
N ASP A 9 -12.46 16.04 -17.07
CA ASP A 9 -12.20 15.27 -18.31
C ASP A 9 -12.26 13.75 -18.05
N GLU A 10 -13.30 13.27 -17.35
CA GLU A 10 -13.42 11.87 -16.89
C GLU A 10 -13.23 10.83 -18.01
N GLU A 11 -13.68 11.12 -19.24
CA GLU A 11 -13.51 10.25 -20.40
C GLU A 11 -12.04 10.07 -20.86
N LYS A 12 -11.16 11.01 -20.48
CA LYS A 12 -9.72 10.97 -20.78
C LYS A 12 -8.91 10.37 -19.65
N LEU A 13 -9.50 10.24 -18.46
CA LEU A 13 -8.88 9.60 -17.32
C LEU A 13 -9.07 8.09 -17.44
N PRO A 14 -8.11 7.28 -16.95
CA PRO A 14 -8.38 5.86 -16.75
C PRO A 14 -9.61 5.76 -15.83
N HIS A 15 -10.66 5.08 -16.29
CA HIS A 15 -11.86 4.90 -15.48
C HIS A 15 -11.50 4.31 -14.12
N ILE A 16 -11.95 4.99 -13.06
CA ILE A 16 -11.79 4.53 -11.69
C ILE A 16 -12.99 3.62 -11.40
N TYR A 17 -12.74 2.40 -10.97
CA TYR A 17 -13.83 1.52 -10.57
C TYR A 17 -14.44 1.99 -9.24
N PRO A 18 -15.68 1.58 -8.92
CA PRO A 18 -16.27 1.86 -7.61
C PRO A 18 -15.33 1.44 -6.48
N PRO A 19 -15.27 2.18 -5.35
CA PRO A 19 -14.32 1.90 -4.26
C PRO A 19 -14.35 0.46 -3.75
N ALA A 20 -15.52 -0.19 -3.76
CA ALA A 20 -15.66 -1.59 -3.37
C ALA A 20 -14.93 -2.58 -4.31
N PHE A 21 -14.81 -2.26 -5.60
CA PHE A 21 -14.13 -3.07 -6.60
C PHE A 21 -12.63 -2.77 -6.64
N GLU A 22 -12.25 -1.48 -6.60
CA GLU A 22 -10.85 -1.07 -6.44
C GLU A 22 -10.22 -1.67 -5.17
N TYR A 23 -10.98 -1.77 -4.07
CA TYR A 23 -10.51 -2.41 -2.83
C TYR A 23 -10.10 -3.88 -3.06
N LEU A 24 -10.89 -4.65 -3.82
CA LEU A 24 -10.58 -6.05 -4.13
C LEU A 24 -9.39 -6.19 -5.09
N LEU A 25 -9.21 -5.23 -5.99
CA LEU A 25 -8.11 -5.20 -6.96
C LEU A 25 -6.86 -4.49 -6.47
N SER A 26 -6.94 -3.82 -5.32
CA SER A 26 -5.80 -3.13 -4.73
C SER A 26 -4.74 -4.17 -4.38
N ALA A 27 -3.73 -4.24 -5.23
CA ALA A 27 -2.65 -5.21 -5.17
C ALA A 27 -1.80 -4.96 -3.93
N ILE A 28 -2.27 -5.46 -2.80
CA ILE A 28 -1.52 -5.56 -1.55
C ILE A 28 -1.71 -6.96 -0.97
N PHE A 29 -2.78 -7.68 -1.35
CA PHE A 29 -3.06 -9.00 -0.83
C PHE A 29 -3.67 -9.93 -1.89
N VAL A 30 -2.82 -10.74 -2.50
CA VAL A 30 -3.27 -12.01 -3.06
C VAL A 30 -3.10 -13.02 -1.94
N GLU A 31 -4.17 -13.63 -1.43
CA GLU A 31 -4.09 -14.87 -0.64
C GLU A 31 -5.21 -15.79 -1.14
N ALA A 32 -4.81 -16.94 -1.66
CA ALA A 32 -5.73 -17.97 -2.10
C ALA A 32 -5.20 -19.33 -1.65
N ASP A 33 -6.08 -20.12 -1.04
CA ASP A 33 -5.82 -21.53 -0.80
C ASP A 33 -5.98 -22.28 -2.13
N THR A 34 -4.91 -22.94 -2.57
CA THR A 34 -4.93 -23.82 -3.75
C THR A 34 -4.67 -25.26 -3.31
N PRO A 35 -5.06 -26.28 -4.11
CA PRO A 35 -4.68 -27.68 -3.83
C PRO A 35 -3.17 -27.90 -3.71
N SER A 36 -2.36 -27.02 -4.33
CA SER A 36 -0.89 -27.01 -4.25
C SER A 36 -0.32 -26.21 -3.07
N GLY A 37 -1.16 -25.62 -2.22
CA GLY A 37 -0.75 -24.80 -1.08
C GLY A 37 -1.21 -23.34 -1.19
N ARG A 38 -0.80 -22.50 -0.23
CA ARG A 38 -1.13 -21.07 -0.25
C ARG A 38 -0.39 -20.35 -1.38
N TYR A 39 -1.15 -19.69 -2.24
CA TYR A 39 -0.65 -18.81 -3.29
C TYR A 39 -0.93 -17.37 -2.90
N GLY A 40 0.06 -16.49 -3.01
CA GLY A 40 -0.16 -15.10 -2.62
C GLY A 40 1.05 -14.25 -2.31
N THR A 41 0.76 -13.01 -1.95
CA THR A 41 1.70 -12.03 -1.39
C THR A 41 2.15 -12.50 0.00
N ARG A 42 3.42 -12.88 0.14
CA ARG A 42 3.99 -13.38 1.42
C ARG A 42 4.63 -12.29 2.28
N SER A 43 4.68 -11.05 1.81
CA SER A 43 5.13 -9.91 2.58
C SER A 43 4.52 -8.60 2.08
N ILE A 44 4.31 -7.67 3.01
CA ILE A 44 3.72 -6.35 2.78
C ILE A 44 4.53 -5.36 3.58
N SER A 45 4.89 -4.24 2.94
CA SER A 45 5.48 -3.09 3.62
C SER A 45 4.71 -1.84 3.24
N ALA A 46 4.37 -1.03 4.23
CA ALA A 46 3.67 0.24 4.05
C ALA A 46 4.40 1.34 4.83
N VAL A 47 4.47 2.52 4.22
CA VAL A 47 5.05 3.72 4.84
C VAL A 47 3.97 4.78 4.95
N ALA A 48 3.71 5.24 6.17
CA ALA A 48 2.86 6.39 6.45
C ALA A 48 3.73 7.58 6.84
N LEU A 49 3.54 8.70 6.15
CA LEU A 49 4.21 9.97 6.43
C LEU A 49 3.17 11.03 6.81
N LYS A 50 3.37 11.69 7.95
CA LYS A 50 2.60 12.88 8.34
C LYS A 50 3.36 14.14 7.99
N THR A 51 2.65 15.23 7.73
CA THR A 51 3.24 16.57 7.52
C THR A 51 4.03 17.07 8.73
N SER A 52 3.78 16.53 9.93
CA SER A 52 4.61 16.77 11.11
C SER A 52 6.03 16.22 11.00
N GLY A 53 6.30 15.33 10.04
CA GLY A 53 7.54 14.57 9.91
C GLY A 53 7.53 13.24 10.66
N ALA A 54 6.41 12.86 11.29
CA ALA A 54 6.27 11.51 11.84
C ALA A 54 6.16 10.49 10.72
N VAL A 55 6.95 9.42 10.80
CA VAL A 55 6.99 8.31 9.84
C VAL A 55 6.69 7.01 10.56
N SER A 56 5.80 6.20 10.01
CA SER A 56 5.54 4.83 10.48
C SER A 56 5.78 3.86 9.34
N LEU A 57 6.72 2.93 9.54
CA LEU A 57 6.95 1.79 8.65
C LEU A 57 6.23 0.59 9.24
N TYR A 58 5.24 0.06 8.52
CA TYR A 58 4.56 -1.19 8.84
C TYR A 58 5.10 -2.28 7.92
N GLU A 59 5.42 -3.44 8.50
CA GLU A 59 5.84 -4.63 7.77
C GLU A 59 5.04 -5.83 8.28
N ARG A 60 4.57 -6.66 7.34
CA ARG A 60 3.92 -7.94 7.62
C ARG A 60 4.52 -8.99 6.71
N SER A 61 5.00 -10.10 7.25
CA SER A 61 5.62 -11.20 6.49
C SER A 61 5.11 -12.56 6.97
N LEU A 62 5.04 -13.52 6.05
CA LEU A 62 4.72 -14.91 6.36
C LEU A 62 6.01 -15.72 6.55
N GLU A 63 6.34 -16.00 7.81
CA GLU A 63 7.53 -16.78 8.22
C GLU A 63 7.06 -18.09 8.89
N ASP A 64 7.53 -19.24 8.41
CA ASP A 64 7.12 -20.57 8.93
C ASP A 64 5.60 -20.78 9.01
N ASN A 65 4.86 -20.27 8.02
CA ASN A 65 3.38 -20.25 7.97
C ASN A 65 2.70 -19.43 9.09
N VAL A 66 3.45 -18.60 9.81
CA VAL A 66 2.96 -17.67 10.83
C VAL A 66 3.14 -16.25 10.33
N TRP A 67 2.07 -15.45 10.37
CA TRP A 67 2.15 -14.03 10.05
C TRP A 67 2.87 -13.30 11.17
N LYS A 68 3.96 -12.60 10.83
CA LYS A 68 4.68 -11.70 11.71
C LYS A 68 4.42 -10.27 11.27
N GLU A 69 4.21 -9.40 12.24
CA GLU A 69 3.89 -8.00 12.01
C GLU A 69 4.79 -7.11 12.87
N LYS A 70 5.22 -5.99 12.30
CA LYS A 70 6.05 -5.01 12.98
C LYS A 70 5.69 -3.61 12.51
N THR A 71 5.65 -2.68 13.44
CA THR A 71 5.58 -1.25 13.13
C THR A 71 6.78 -0.55 13.75
N ILE A 72 7.54 0.21 12.96
CA ILE A 72 8.66 1.02 13.40
C ILE A 72 8.30 2.49 13.20
N ASN A 73 8.48 3.29 14.24
CA ASN A 73 8.19 4.72 14.20
C ASN A 73 9.49 5.52 14.18
N TYR A 74 9.56 6.46 13.25
CA TYR A 74 10.66 7.40 13.08
C TYR A 74 10.12 8.84 13.07
N TYR A 75 11.02 9.80 13.24
CA TYR A 75 10.75 11.20 12.96
C TYR A 75 11.83 11.71 12.00
N ILE A 76 11.39 12.41 10.96
CA ILE A 76 12.31 13.09 10.05
C ILE A 76 13.06 14.15 10.86
N GLU A 77 14.39 14.03 10.88
CA GLU A 77 15.25 15.04 11.46
C GLU A 77 15.06 16.35 10.70
N ARG A 78 14.75 17.41 11.43
CA ARG A 78 14.71 18.76 10.87
C ARG A 78 16.08 19.39 11.09
N GLU A 79 16.70 19.89 10.02
CA GLU A 79 17.88 20.73 10.17
C GLU A 79 17.57 21.88 11.12
N ARG A 80 18.37 22.03 12.18
CA ARG A 80 18.35 23.24 13.00
C ARG A 80 18.98 24.36 12.18
N ARG A 81 18.15 25.30 11.73
CA ARG A 81 18.61 26.59 11.19
C ARG A 81 18.92 27.56 12.32
#